data_AF-A0A0Q6MIY5-F1
#
_entry.id   AF-A0A0Q6MIY5-F1
#
_cell.length_a   1.000
_cell.length_b   1.000
_cell.length_c   1.000
_cell.angle_alpha   90.00
_cell.angle_beta   90.00
_cell.angle_gamma   90.00
#
_symmetry.space_group_name_H-M   'P 1'
#
loop_
_entity.id
_entity.type
_entity.pdbx_description
1 polymer ?
#
loop_
_entity_poly.entity_id
_entity_poly.type
_entity_poly.pdbx_seq_one_letter_code
_entity_poly.pdbx_strand_id
1 'polypeptide(L)'
;MITAPQLRAARALLGIDQRRLAELSGLSVPTIQRMEASESIIRGNVDSLMKLIGALDLSGVELIAEGASSQIGGRGVRLKADFDPAKILGGVDAGTKFAARSVA
;
A
#
# COMPACT_ATOMS: atom_id res chain seq x y z
N MET A 1 5.27 11.25 -7.32
CA MET A 1 5.16 11.59 -5.89
C MET A 1 3.91 10.95 -5.31
N ILE A 2 3.99 10.30 -4.14
CA ILE A 2 2.90 9.60 -3.44
C ILE A 2 2.27 10.50 -2.36
N THR A 3 0.97 10.33 -2.12
CA THR A 3 0.23 11.03 -1.05
C THR A 3 -0.05 10.11 0.14
N ALA A 4 -0.23 10.69 1.33
CA ALA A 4 -0.57 9.93 2.52
C ALA A 4 -1.94 9.23 2.44
N PRO A 5 -3.00 9.82 1.84
CA PRO A 5 -4.22 9.09 1.53
C PRO A 5 -3.98 7.86 0.63
N GLN A 6 -3.15 7.98 -0.42
CA GLN A 6 -2.80 6.83 -1.27
C GLN A 6 -2.07 5.74 -0.46
N LEU A 7 -1.15 6.11 0.42
CA LEU A 7 -0.45 5.16 1.29
C LEU A 7 -1.42 4.40 2.21
N ARG A 8 -2.30 5.12 2.93
CA ARG A 8 -3.29 4.49 3.82
C ARG A 8 -4.27 3.60 3.04
N ALA A 9 -4.70 4.04 1.85
CA ALA A 9 -5.58 3.28 0.98
C ALA A 9 -4.89 2.01 0.45
N ALA A 10 -3.64 2.10 -0.01
CA ALA A 10 -2.85 0.94 -0.43
C ALA A 10 -2.73 -0.09 0.70
N ARG A 11 -2.43 0.36 1.91
CA ARG A 11 -2.35 -0.52 3.08
C ARG A 11 -3.70 -1.20 3.39
N ALA A 12 -4.80 -0.46 3.29
CA ALA A 12 -6.13 -1.01 3.47
C ALA A 12 -6.50 -2.05 2.40
N LEU A 13 -6.12 -1.84 1.14
CA LEU A 13 -6.30 -2.81 0.06
C LEU A 13 -5.52 -4.12 0.32
N LEU A 14 -4.29 -3.99 0.82
CA LEU A 14 -3.43 -5.14 1.16
C LEU A 14 -3.87 -5.87 2.43
N GLY A 15 -4.74 -5.28 3.25
CA GLY A 15 -5.18 -5.87 4.53
C GLY A 15 -4.08 -5.94 5.60
N ILE A 16 -2.99 -5.19 5.43
CA ILE A 16 -1.82 -5.21 6.32
C ILE A 16 -1.83 -4.03 7.31
N ASP A 17 -1.07 -4.14 8.40
CA ASP A 17 -0.84 -3.04 9.34
C ASP A 17 0.46 -2.27 9.03
N GLN A 18 0.74 -1.22 9.80
CA GLN A 18 1.94 -0.40 9.61
C GLN A 18 3.23 -1.18 9.85
N ARG A 19 3.23 -2.18 10.74
CA ARG A 19 4.39 -3.00 11.04
C ARG A 19 4.73 -3.87 9.85
N ARG A 20 3.74 -4.54 9.28
CA ARG A 20 3.94 -5.38 8.10
C ARG A 20 4.38 -4.57 6.89
N LEU A 21 3.84 -3.37 6.69
CA LEU A 21 4.32 -2.49 5.63
C LEU A 21 5.77 -2.04 5.86
N ALA A 22 6.15 -1.75 7.10
CA ALA A 22 7.52 -1.41 7.46
C ALA A 22 8.49 -2.57 7.14
N GLU A 23 8.12 -3.80 7.48
CA GLU A 23 8.87 -5.01 7.12
C GLU A 23 9.03 -5.16 5.60
N LEU A 24 7.94 -5.09 4.83
CA LEU A 24 7.95 -5.26 3.37
C LEU A 24 8.79 -4.18 2.66
N SER A 25 8.83 -2.96 3.23
CA SER A 25 9.59 -1.84 2.68
C SER A 25 11.01 -1.71 3.21
N GLY A 26 11.40 -2.49 4.23
CA GLY A 26 12.67 -2.29 4.92
C GLY A 26 12.80 -0.92 5.57
N LEU A 27 11.68 -0.28 5.93
CA LEU A 27 11.62 0.98 6.65
C LEU A 27 11.27 0.73 8.12
N SER A 28 11.53 1.73 8.98
CA SER A 28 11.12 1.64 10.37
C SER A 28 9.63 1.97 10.54
N VAL A 29 8.95 1.36 11.52
CA VAL A 29 7.54 1.66 11.84
C VAL A 29 7.31 3.17 12.10
N PRO A 30 8.18 3.89 12.84
CA PRO A 30 8.03 5.35 13.01
C PRO A 30 8.12 6.12 11.69
N THR A 31 8.86 5.61 10.69
CA THR A 31 8.93 6.23 9.36
C THR A 31 7.59 6.06 8.64
N ILE A 32 7.03 4.86 8.63
CA ILE A 32 5.68 4.62 8.06
C ILE A 32 4.62 5.48 8.75
N GLN A 33 4.65 5.57 10.08
CA GLN A 33 3.73 6.41 10.86
C GLN A 33 3.82 7.89 10.46
N ARG A 34 5.03 8.46 10.37
CA ARG A 34 5.23 9.85 9.92
C ARG A 34 4.72 10.07 8.50
N MET A 35 4.94 9.10 7.61
CA MET A 35 4.46 9.17 6.23
C MET A 35 2.91 9.14 6.18
N GLU A 36 2.27 8.25 6.93
CA GLU A 36 0.80 8.17 6.99
C GLU A 36 0.13 9.35 7.70
N ALA A 37 0.83 9.99 8.65
CA ALA A 37 0.35 11.15 9.40
C ALA A 37 0.39 12.46 8.58
N SER A 38 1.03 12.46 7.42
CA SER A 38 1.03 13.62 6.53
C SER A 38 -0.38 13.89 5.97
N GLU A 39 -0.75 15.15 5.78
CA GLU A 39 -2.07 15.52 5.23
C GLU A 39 -2.11 15.48 3.70
N SER A 40 -0.96 15.52 3.03
CA SER A 40 -0.87 15.65 1.56
C SER A 40 0.21 14.74 0.96
N ILE A 41 1.13 15.29 0.17
CA ILE A 41 2.25 14.59 -0.43
C ILE A 41 3.24 14.21 0.66
N ILE A 42 3.68 12.95 0.67
CA ILE A 42 4.67 12.47 1.62
C ILE A 42 6.02 13.09 1.28
N ARG A 43 6.62 13.78 2.25
CA ARG A 43 7.98 14.34 2.15
C ARG A 43 8.97 13.39 2.82
N GLY A 44 10.07 13.10 2.13
CA GLY A 44 11.11 12.20 2.61
C GLY A 44 12.28 12.14 1.64
N ASN A 45 13.36 11.45 2.04
CA ASN A 45 14.44 11.17 1.11
C ASN A 45 13.98 10.22 -0.01
N VAL A 46 14.65 10.30 -1.16
CA VAL A 46 14.29 9.54 -2.36
C VAL A 46 14.39 8.03 -2.11
N ASP A 47 15.42 7.57 -1.39
CA ASP A 47 15.62 6.15 -1.07
C ASP A 47 14.43 5.53 -0.33
N SER A 48 13.92 6.21 0.71
CA SER A 48 12.79 5.71 1.48
C SER A 48 11.50 5.70 0.66
N LEU A 49 11.30 6.70 -0.20
CA LEU A 49 10.16 6.75 -1.11
C LEU A 49 10.24 5.63 -2.15
N MET A 50 11.42 5.35 -2.70
CA MET A 50 11.64 4.25 -3.65
C MET A 50 11.38 2.89 -3.00
N LYS A 51 11.90 2.65 -1.79
CA LYS A 51 11.65 1.44 -1.02
C LYS A 51 10.16 1.23 -0.74
N LEU A 52 9.46 2.28 -0.33
CA LEU A 52 8.02 2.22 -0.08
C LEU A 52 7.24 1.89 -1.36
N ILE A 53 7.50 2.60 -2.45
CA ILE A 53 6.78 2.39 -3.73
C ILE A 53 7.07 0.99 -4.26
N GLY A 54 8.32 0.54 -4.23
CA GLY A 54 8.70 -0.80 -4.64
C GLY A 54 8.03 -1.89 -3.81
N ALA A 55 7.94 -1.71 -2.50
CA ALA A 55 7.25 -2.66 -1.62
C ALA A 55 5.75 -2.76 -1.92
N LEU A 56 5.08 -1.64 -2.18
CA LEU A 56 3.67 -1.63 -2.58
C LEU A 56 3.48 -2.32 -3.94
N ASP A 57 4.37 -2.04 -4.89
CA ASP A 57 4.35 -2.64 -6.23
C ASP A 57 4.52 -4.17 -6.19
N LEU A 58 5.50 -4.66 -5.43
CA LEU A 58 5.75 -6.09 -5.19
C LEU A 58 4.64 -6.76 -4.38
N SER A 59 3.92 -5.99 -3.57
CA SER A 59 2.75 -6.44 -2.81
C SER A 59 1.49 -6.48 -3.68
N GLY A 60 1.57 -6.19 -4.98
CA GLY A 60 0.42 -6.24 -5.88
C GLY A 60 -0.48 -5.01 -5.82
N VAL A 61 0.04 -3.85 -5.39
CA VAL A 61 -0.66 -2.55 -5.51
C VAL A 61 -0.02 -1.71 -6.59
N GLU A 62 -0.84 -1.10 -7.44
CA GLU A 62 -0.44 -0.06 -8.37
C GLU A 62 -0.89 1.32 -7.87
N LEU A 63 0.02 2.28 -7.85
CA LEU A 63 -0.27 3.68 -7.53
C LEU A 63 -0.63 4.45 -8.80
N ILE A 64 -1.85 4.99 -8.85
CA ILE A 64 -2.33 5.79 -9.98
C ILE A 64 -1.96 7.25 -9.73
N ALA A 65 -1.12 7.83 -10.60
CA ALA A 65 -0.79 9.24 -10.56
C ALA A 65 -1.93 10.11 -11.11
N GLU A 66 -1.95 11.40 -10.77
CA GLU A 66 -3.03 12.34 -11.12
C GLU A 66 -3.38 12.41 -12.62
N GLY A 67 -2.38 12.25 -13.48
CA GLY A 67 -2.52 12.19 -14.94
C GLY A 67 -2.29 10.81 -15.55
N ALA A 68 -2.24 9.76 -14.74
CA ALA A 68 -2.16 8.40 -15.26
C ALA A 68 -3.51 7.98 -15.88
N SER A 69 -3.47 7.07 -16.86
CA SER A 69 -4.66 6.56 -17.54
C SER A 69 -5.65 5.96 -16.56
N SER A 70 -6.74 6.68 -16.34
CA SER A 70 -7.90 6.35 -15.51
C SER A 70 -9.11 6.99 -16.16
N GLN A 71 -10.31 6.39 -16.05
CA GLN A 71 -11.50 6.84 -16.79
C GLN A 71 -11.83 8.33 -16.58
N ILE A 72 -11.58 8.86 -15.37
CA ILE A 72 -11.86 10.27 -15.00
C ILE A 72 -10.57 10.97 -14.52
N GLY A 73 -9.42 10.28 -14.57
CA GLY A 73 -8.14 10.77 -14.03
C GLY A 73 -8.08 10.74 -12.49
N GLY A 74 -7.13 11.50 -11.93
CA GLY A 74 -6.97 11.65 -10.49
C GLY A 74 -6.06 10.61 -9.84
N ARG A 75 -5.61 10.92 -8.62
CA ARG A 75 -4.72 10.05 -7.83
C ARG A 75 -5.51 8.91 -7.22
N GLY A 76 -5.00 7.69 -7.32
CA GLY A 76 -5.68 6.51 -6.82
C GLY A 76 -4.72 5.38 -6.47
N VAL A 77 -5.30 4.27 -6.06
CA VAL A 77 -4.62 3.00 -5.81
C VAL A 77 -5.52 1.88 -6.30
N ARG A 78 -4.93 0.81 -6.86
CA ARG A 78 -5.66 -0.40 -7.26
C ARG A 78 -4.84 -1.64 -6.97
N LEU A 79 -5.52 -2.77 -6.83
CA LEU A 79 -4.88 -4.08 -6.86
C LEU A 79 -4.46 -4.40 -8.29
N LYS A 80 -3.30 -5.02 -8.44
CA LYS A 80 -2.86 -5.64 -9.70
C LYS A 80 -3.66 -6.92 -9.94
N ALA A 81 -3.77 -7.32 -11.21
CA ALA A 81 -4.52 -8.51 -11.61
C ALA A 81 -3.96 -9.82 -11.02
N ASP A 82 -2.69 -9.83 -10.66
CA ASP A 82 -1.96 -10.96 -10.07
C ASP A 82 -1.81 -10.86 -8.54
N PHE A 83 -2.57 -9.97 -7.88
CA PHE A 83 -2.56 -9.84 -6.44
C PHE A 83 -2.93 -11.16 -5.75
N ASP A 84 -2.03 -11.63 -4.89
CA ASP A 84 -2.22 -12.82 -4.07
C ASP A 84 -2.03 -12.46 -2.58
N PRO A 85 -3.12 -12.41 -1.78
CA PRO A 85 -3.03 -12.02 -0.38
C PRO A 85 -2.23 -13.03 0.47
N ALA A 86 -2.13 -14.30 0.06
CA ALA A 86 -1.42 -15.33 0.82
C ALA A 86 0.08 -15.07 0.89
N LYS A 87 0.66 -14.47 -0.17
CA LYS A 87 2.09 -14.13 -0.23
C LYS A 87 2.50 -13.04 0.76
N ILE A 88 1.54 -12.23 1.20
CA ILE A 88 1.82 -10.99 1.94
C ILE A 88 1.43 -11.13 3.41
N LEU A 89 0.31 -11.80 3.69
CA LEU A 89 -0.23 -11.95 5.03
C LEU A 89 0.34 -13.14 5.81
N GLY A 90 1.12 -14.02 5.18
CA GLY A 90 1.78 -15.14 5.87
C GLY A 90 0.78 -16.17 6.41
N GLY A 91 0.39 -17.14 5.56
CA GLY A 91 -0.21 -18.44 5.92
C GLY A 91 -1.53 -18.47 6.70
N VAL A 92 -1.58 -17.87 7.89
CA VAL A 92 -2.66 -18.02 8.88
C VAL A 92 -3.60 -16.80 8.89
N ASP A 93 -3.10 -15.59 8.61
CA ASP A 93 -3.91 -14.36 8.62
C ASP A 93 -4.64 -14.08 7.29
N ALA A 94 -4.19 -14.70 6.19
CA ALA A 94 -4.75 -14.50 4.85
C ALA A 94 -6.18 -15.02 4.72
N GLY A 95 -6.43 -16.23 5.24
CA GLY A 95 -7.74 -16.88 5.17
C GLY A 95 -8.81 -16.13 5.96
N THR A 96 -8.49 -15.66 7.17
CA THR A 96 -9.47 -15.03 8.06
C THR A 96 -9.90 -13.63 7.61
N LYS A 97 -8.98 -12.80 7.08
CA LYS A 97 -9.30 -11.41 6.70
C LYS A 97 -10.04 -11.28 5.37
N PHE A 98 -9.70 -12.12 4.38
CA PHE A 98 -10.29 -12.05 3.04
C PHE A 98 -11.46 -13.02 2.85
N ALA A 99 -11.48 -14.20 3.48
CA ALA A 99 -12.65 -15.10 3.40
C ALA A 99 -13.86 -14.57 4.18
N ALA A 100 -13.65 -13.85 5.29
CA ALA A 100 -14.72 -13.19 6.04
C ALA A 100 -15.44 -12.07 5.26
N ARG A 101 -14.91 -11.65 4.10
CA ARG A 101 -15.50 -10.65 3.20
C ARG A 101 -16.19 -11.26 1.97
N SER A 102 -16.20 -12.59 1.83
CA SER A 102 -16.78 -13.30 0.68
C SER A 102 -18.26 -13.70 0.87
N VAL A 103 -18.99 -13.07 1.80
CA VAL A 103 -20.41 -13.34 1.99
C VAL A 103 -21.19 -12.01 2.04
N ALA A 104 -22.25 -12.00 1.21
CA ALA A 104 -23.23 -10.96 0.92
C ALA A 104 -22.87 -9.97 -0.21
#